data_AF-A0AA88ZJY4-F1
#
_entry.id   AF-A0AA88ZJY4-F1
#
_cell.length_a   1.000
_cell.length_b   1.000
_cell.length_c   1.000
_cell.angle_alpha   90.00
_cell.angle_beta   90.00
_cell.angle_gamma   90.00
#
_symmetry.space_group_name_H-M   'P 1'
#
loop_
_entity.id
_entity.type
_entity.pdbx_description
1 polymer ?
#
loop_
_entity_poly.entity_id
_entity_poly.type
_entity_poly.pdbx_seq_one_letter_code
_entity_poly.pdbx_strand_id
1 'polypeptide(L)'
;KEKQINKYSCNKFIAIVSYMQEWIQSLPKYTREYEKVFHKDGIEDLEANKKHFRKALLRFDINSREFLFDMIKNKIFKESSYDECLKNIQQIKKQFNTHIDDLKEYLIQELKKYFDVKNDNESLSSVLLNWYKNLNEINKKYVYKDITNKVIKFIKELDTFNDKEVISRLAFIITNLNIEDWEDNKVIDFLNNFKEIINEVMLNKETQNSGKIKYKITCTYEDKELEKIFNKEEISPLGKTLFNEIQQSLEDYGDSLEDNEKRNIIMKIMEMFI
;
A
#
# COMPACT_ATOMS: atom_id res chain seq x y z
N LYS A 1 59.97 16.76 -7.59
CA LYS A 1 58.77 17.55 -7.20
C LYS A 1 57.45 16.79 -7.47
N GLU A 2 57.42 15.46 -7.45
CA GLU A 2 56.23 14.68 -7.87
C GLU A 2 55.46 13.96 -6.76
N LYS A 3 55.86 14.06 -5.47
CA LYS A 3 55.21 13.28 -4.39
C LYS A 3 54.11 14.00 -3.61
N GLN A 4 53.83 15.29 -3.85
CA GLN A 4 52.80 16.04 -3.11
C GLN A 4 51.44 16.17 -3.82
N ILE A 5 51.34 15.83 -5.11
CA ILE A 5 50.10 16.01 -5.90
C ILE A 5 49.07 14.88 -5.67
N ASN A 6 49.49 13.71 -5.13
CA ASN A 6 48.62 12.53 -5.03
C ASN A 6 47.77 12.43 -3.75
N LYS A 7 48.13 13.10 -2.65
CA LYS A 7 47.40 12.91 -1.37
C LYS A 7 46.07 13.68 -1.34
N TYR A 8 46.03 14.87 -1.93
CA TYR A 8 44.81 15.68 -2.01
C TYR A 8 43.82 15.18 -3.08
N SER A 9 44.29 14.59 -4.18
CA SER A 9 43.43 14.05 -5.24
C SER A 9 42.78 12.73 -4.82
N CYS A 10 43.51 11.84 -4.14
CA CYS A 10 42.94 10.63 -3.54
C CYS A 10 41.82 10.96 -2.54
N ASN A 11 42.00 11.99 -1.70
CA ASN A 11 40.95 12.43 -0.79
C ASN A 11 39.69 12.96 -1.51
N LYS A 12 39.84 13.63 -2.66
CA LYS A 12 38.69 14.11 -3.45
C LYS A 12 37.91 12.96 -4.09
N PHE A 13 38.59 11.96 -4.65
CA PHE A 13 37.91 10.80 -5.24
C PHE A 13 37.18 9.97 -4.17
N ILE A 14 37.80 9.80 -3.01
CA ILE A 14 37.16 9.17 -1.85
C ILE A 14 35.90 9.95 -1.47
N ALA A 15 36.00 11.27 -1.29
CA ALA A 15 34.84 12.08 -0.94
C ALA A 15 33.69 11.98 -1.96
N ILE A 16 33.99 12.02 -3.27
CA ILE A 16 32.97 11.87 -4.32
C ILE A 16 32.23 10.53 -4.18
N VAL A 17 32.96 9.43 -4.04
CA VAL A 17 32.35 8.10 -3.92
C VAL A 17 31.58 7.97 -2.62
N SER A 18 32.09 8.51 -1.51
CA SER A 18 31.36 8.57 -0.24
C SER A 18 30.03 9.31 -0.38
N TYR A 19 29.98 10.47 -1.05
CA TYR A 19 28.72 11.18 -1.30
C TYR A 19 27.76 10.38 -2.20
N MET A 20 28.26 9.60 -3.15
CA MET A 20 27.43 8.70 -3.96
C MET A 20 26.86 7.53 -3.13
N GLN A 21 27.65 6.98 -2.20
CA GLN A 21 27.21 5.94 -1.28
C GLN A 21 26.20 6.47 -0.26
N GLU A 22 26.44 7.64 0.34
CA GLU A 22 25.51 8.32 1.25
C GLU A 22 24.17 8.59 0.56
N TRP A 23 24.22 9.07 -0.69
CA TRP A 23 23.02 9.29 -1.49
C TRP A 23 22.23 7.99 -1.69
N ILE A 24 22.88 6.90 -2.14
CA ILE A 24 22.15 5.65 -2.39
C ILE A 24 21.59 5.04 -1.11
N GLN A 25 22.30 5.21 0.02
CA GLN A 25 21.86 4.75 1.33
C GLN A 25 20.68 5.55 1.88
N SER A 26 20.58 6.85 1.54
CA SER A 26 19.44 7.69 1.92
C SER A 26 18.14 7.36 1.20
N LEU A 27 18.20 6.59 0.12
CA LEU A 27 17.00 6.21 -0.63
C LEU A 27 16.15 5.19 0.14
N PRO A 28 14.81 5.20 -0.08
CA PRO A 28 13.89 4.20 0.47
C PRO A 28 14.34 2.76 0.19
N LYS A 29 13.98 1.84 1.08
CA LYS A 29 14.29 0.41 0.92
C LYS A 29 13.87 -0.07 -0.46
N TYR A 30 12.63 0.25 -0.87
CA TYR A 30 12.13 -0.20 -2.15
C TYR A 30 12.99 0.30 -3.32
N THR A 31 13.36 1.58 -3.33
CA THR A 31 14.25 2.16 -4.37
C THR A 31 15.63 1.48 -4.41
N ARG A 32 16.14 1.00 -3.29
CA ARG A 32 17.44 0.30 -3.24
C ARG A 32 17.38 -1.14 -3.76
N GLU A 33 16.19 -1.72 -3.88
CA GLU A 33 16.02 -3.16 -4.12
C GLU A 33 15.18 -3.48 -5.37
N TYR A 34 14.35 -2.56 -5.87
CA TYR A 34 13.43 -2.82 -6.99
C TYR A 34 14.12 -3.38 -8.24
N GLU A 35 13.49 -4.32 -8.92
CA GLU A 35 13.99 -4.91 -10.15
C GLU A 35 13.11 -4.54 -11.36
N LYS A 36 11.88 -4.05 -11.10
CA LYS A 36 10.90 -3.62 -12.10
C LYS A 36 10.57 -2.14 -12.00
N VAL A 37 10.48 -1.47 -13.14
CA VAL A 37 10.02 -0.09 -13.25
C VAL A 37 8.55 -0.09 -13.68
N PHE A 38 7.71 0.63 -12.94
CA PHE A 38 6.28 0.73 -13.20
C PHE A 38 5.98 2.07 -13.88
N HIS A 39 5.45 2.01 -15.09
CA HIS A 39 5.11 3.17 -15.92
C HIS A 39 3.66 3.08 -16.40
N LYS A 40 3.10 4.21 -16.86
CA LYS A 40 1.72 4.27 -17.39
C LYS A 40 1.49 3.24 -18.51
N ASP A 41 2.51 3.03 -19.35
CA ASP A 41 2.43 2.19 -20.55
C ASP A 41 2.80 0.71 -20.30
N GLY A 42 3.27 0.36 -19.10
CA GLY A 42 3.65 -1.01 -18.79
C GLY A 42 4.63 -1.16 -17.63
N ILE A 43 5.06 -2.42 -17.45
CA ILE A 43 6.05 -2.80 -16.45
C ILE A 43 7.29 -3.30 -17.19
N GLU A 44 8.43 -2.70 -16.91
CA GLU A 44 9.70 -3.02 -17.55
C GLU A 44 10.72 -3.50 -16.52
N ASP A 45 11.66 -4.35 -16.94
CA ASP A 45 12.79 -4.69 -16.10
C ASP A 45 13.77 -3.52 -16.03
N LEU A 46 14.27 -3.22 -14.82
CA LEU A 46 15.30 -2.21 -14.65
C LEU A 46 16.55 -2.60 -15.46
N GLU A 47 17.07 -1.66 -16.24
CA GLU A 47 18.24 -1.89 -17.09
C GLU A 47 19.45 -2.41 -16.28
N ALA A 48 20.20 -3.35 -16.86
CA ALA A 48 21.29 -4.04 -16.17
C ALA A 48 22.42 -3.09 -15.71
N ASN A 49 22.73 -2.06 -16.49
CA ASN A 49 23.67 -0.99 -16.12
C ASN A 49 23.24 -0.28 -14.82
N LYS A 50 21.96 0.05 -14.65
CA LYS A 50 21.40 0.70 -13.45
C LYS A 50 21.46 -0.23 -12.24
N LYS A 51 21.11 -1.51 -12.44
CA LYS A 51 21.27 -2.57 -11.41
C LYS A 51 22.71 -2.71 -10.95
N HIS A 52 23.65 -2.76 -11.88
CA HIS A 52 25.08 -2.85 -11.56
C HIS A 52 25.61 -1.60 -10.86
N PHE A 53 25.22 -0.41 -11.31
CA PHE A 53 25.58 0.85 -10.66
C PHE A 53 25.08 0.90 -9.21
N ARG A 54 23.81 0.55 -8.99
CA ARG A 54 23.21 0.44 -7.65
C ARG A 54 23.96 -0.55 -6.77
N LYS A 55 24.14 -1.78 -7.25
CA LYS A 55 24.84 -2.85 -6.52
C LYS A 55 26.28 -2.49 -6.19
N ALA A 56 26.95 -1.72 -7.06
CA ALA A 56 28.31 -1.27 -6.80
C ALA A 56 28.36 -0.26 -5.66
N LEU A 57 27.47 0.73 -5.64
CA LEU A 57 27.40 1.76 -4.60
C LEU A 57 26.91 1.24 -3.23
N LEU A 58 26.15 0.15 -3.20
CA LEU A 58 25.70 -0.47 -1.94
C LEU A 58 26.80 -1.30 -1.24
N ARG A 59 27.96 -1.50 -1.87
CA ARG A 59 29.10 -2.19 -1.23
C ARG A 59 29.71 -1.29 -0.15
N PHE A 60 30.15 -1.90 0.95
CA PHE A 60 30.81 -1.19 2.05
C PHE A 60 32.18 -0.63 1.60
N ASP A 61 33.03 -1.49 1.01
CA ASP A 61 34.37 -1.10 0.57
C ASP A 61 34.42 -0.90 -0.95
N ILE A 62 34.64 0.35 -1.37
CA ILE A 62 34.80 0.73 -2.78
C ILE A 62 36.16 1.39 -2.97
N ASN A 63 36.99 0.84 -3.86
CA ASN A 63 38.18 1.55 -4.33
C ASN A 63 37.75 2.71 -5.23
N SER A 64 37.81 3.94 -4.71
CA SER A 64 37.22 5.11 -5.37
C SER A 64 37.81 5.40 -6.75
N ARG A 65 39.12 5.16 -6.95
CA ARG A 65 39.78 5.41 -8.24
C ARG A 65 39.37 4.35 -9.26
N GLU A 66 39.38 3.08 -8.89
CA GLU A 66 38.93 2.00 -9.76
C GLU A 66 37.45 2.17 -10.12
N PHE A 67 36.62 2.52 -9.13
CA PHE A 67 35.19 2.72 -9.33
C PHE A 67 34.90 3.83 -10.36
N LEU A 68 35.50 5.01 -10.20
CA LEU A 68 35.24 6.17 -11.06
C LEU A 68 35.79 6.01 -12.48
N PHE A 69 37.01 5.48 -12.64
CA PHE A 69 37.72 5.53 -13.91
C PHE A 69 37.75 4.21 -14.68
N ASP A 70 37.45 3.08 -14.03
CA ASP A 70 37.37 1.77 -14.70
C ASP A 70 35.96 1.18 -14.60
N MET A 71 35.42 1.03 -13.40
CA MET A 71 34.15 0.32 -13.21
C MET A 71 32.97 1.04 -13.87
N ILE A 72 32.80 2.34 -13.60
CA ILE A 72 31.70 3.15 -14.17
C ILE A 72 31.78 3.14 -15.70
N LYS A 73 32.93 3.48 -16.27
CA LYS A 73 33.09 3.64 -17.71
C LYS A 73 33.11 2.31 -18.45
N ASN A 74 33.99 1.38 -18.07
CA ASN A 74 34.27 0.19 -18.87
C ASN A 74 33.40 -1.02 -18.51
N LYS A 75 32.96 -1.14 -17.23
CA LYS A 75 32.23 -2.31 -16.75
C LYS A 75 30.71 -2.09 -16.68
N ILE A 76 30.27 -0.93 -16.18
CA ILE A 76 28.87 -0.62 -15.93
C ILE A 76 28.21 -0.03 -17.18
N PHE A 77 28.69 1.11 -17.68
CA PHE A 77 28.05 1.80 -18.81
C PHE A 77 28.62 1.38 -20.16
N LYS A 78 29.87 0.91 -20.21
CA LYS A 78 30.58 0.54 -21.45
C LYS A 78 30.65 1.69 -22.45
N GLU A 79 30.85 2.90 -21.95
CA GLU A 79 30.83 4.13 -22.73
C GLU A 79 32.22 4.57 -23.16
N SER A 80 32.27 5.26 -24.30
CA SER A 80 33.53 5.74 -24.88
C SER A 80 34.03 7.03 -24.19
N SER A 81 33.09 7.87 -23.73
CA SER A 81 33.37 9.16 -23.11
C SER A 81 32.95 9.23 -21.63
N TYR A 82 33.67 10.03 -20.86
CA TYR A 82 33.28 10.36 -19.49
C TYR A 82 32.05 11.29 -19.44
N ASP A 83 31.79 12.06 -20.49
CA ASP A 83 30.59 12.91 -20.58
C ASP A 83 29.32 12.07 -20.71
N GLU A 84 29.39 10.95 -21.45
CA GLU A 84 28.31 9.96 -21.56
C GLU A 84 28.07 9.28 -20.21
N CYS A 85 29.14 8.88 -19.52
CA CYS A 85 29.04 8.34 -18.17
C CYS A 85 28.36 9.32 -17.21
N LEU A 86 28.68 10.60 -17.27
CA LEU A 86 28.06 11.63 -16.43
C LEU A 86 26.57 11.77 -16.71
N LYS A 87 26.16 11.76 -17.98
CA LYS A 87 24.74 11.78 -18.38
C LYS A 87 24.00 10.55 -17.83
N ASN A 88 24.59 9.36 -17.95
CA ASN A 88 24.02 8.12 -17.42
C ASN A 88 23.85 8.18 -15.89
N ILE A 89 24.86 8.70 -15.16
CA ILE A 89 24.76 8.91 -13.70
C ILE A 89 23.63 9.88 -13.35
N GLN A 90 23.51 10.99 -14.08
CA GLN A 90 22.44 11.97 -13.86
C GLN A 90 21.05 11.38 -14.10
N GLN A 91 20.89 10.59 -15.17
CA GLN A 91 19.64 9.88 -15.46
C GLN A 91 19.28 8.88 -14.37
N ILE A 92 20.24 8.05 -13.93
CA ILE A 92 20.04 7.10 -12.83
C ILE A 92 19.65 7.82 -11.55
N LYS A 93 20.38 8.89 -11.21
CA LYS A 93 20.07 9.68 -10.01
C LYS A 93 18.66 10.25 -10.05
N LYS A 94 18.25 10.80 -11.20
CA LYS A 94 16.89 11.32 -11.39
C LYS A 94 15.86 10.20 -11.20
N GLN A 95 16.01 9.09 -11.91
CA GLN A 95 15.06 7.96 -11.85
C GLN A 95 14.93 7.40 -10.43
N PHE A 96 16.05 7.22 -9.72
CA PHE A 96 16.01 6.65 -8.36
C PHE A 96 15.38 7.64 -7.37
N ASN A 97 15.65 8.94 -7.53
CA ASN A 97 15.02 9.96 -6.70
C ASN A 97 13.51 10.08 -6.94
N THR A 98 13.03 9.87 -8.17
CA THR A 98 11.61 9.96 -8.51
C THR A 98 10.88 8.62 -8.40
N HIS A 99 11.58 7.50 -8.20
CA HIS A 99 11.01 6.14 -8.22
C HIS A 99 9.71 5.99 -7.43
N ILE A 100 9.67 6.43 -6.16
CA ILE A 100 8.47 6.30 -5.32
C ILE A 100 7.33 7.20 -5.81
N ASP A 101 7.64 8.40 -6.31
CA ASP A 101 6.65 9.30 -6.87
C ASP A 101 6.06 8.77 -8.18
N ASP A 102 6.92 8.24 -9.05
CA ASP A 102 6.53 7.62 -10.32
C ASP A 102 5.66 6.37 -10.07
N LEU A 103 6.01 5.57 -9.06
CA LEU A 103 5.19 4.43 -8.61
C LEU A 103 3.83 4.88 -8.09
N LYS A 104 3.76 5.94 -7.26
CA LYS A 104 2.50 6.48 -6.76
C LYS A 104 1.63 6.95 -7.95
N GLU A 105 2.22 7.59 -8.95
CA GLU A 105 1.51 7.99 -10.18
C GLU A 105 0.98 6.78 -10.97
N TYR A 106 1.79 5.73 -11.11
CA TYR A 106 1.34 4.47 -11.72
C TYR A 106 0.14 3.88 -10.97
N LEU A 107 0.23 3.75 -9.64
CA LEU A 107 -0.85 3.22 -8.81
C LEU A 107 -2.14 4.05 -8.92
N ILE A 108 -2.02 5.38 -8.95
CA ILE A 108 -3.17 6.28 -9.17
C ILE A 108 -3.90 5.90 -10.46
N GLN A 109 -3.16 5.70 -11.55
CA GLN A 109 -3.75 5.36 -12.85
C GLN A 109 -4.36 3.96 -12.83
N GLU A 110 -3.70 2.96 -12.23
CA GLU A 110 -4.25 1.62 -12.10
C GLU A 110 -5.53 1.60 -11.26
N LEU A 111 -5.59 2.33 -10.15
CA LEU A 111 -6.78 2.36 -9.31
C LEU A 111 -7.98 3.04 -10.01
N LYS A 112 -7.73 4.09 -10.81
CA LYS A 112 -8.80 4.77 -11.58
C LYS A 112 -9.46 3.85 -12.60
N LYS A 113 -8.75 2.86 -13.14
CA LYS A 113 -9.31 1.89 -14.11
C LYS A 113 -10.47 1.08 -13.55
N TYR A 114 -10.57 0.92 -12.22
CA TYR A 114 -11.69 0.20 -11.59
C TYR A 114 -13.01 0.98 -11.55
N PHE A 115 -13.01 2.27 -11.90
CA PHE A 115 -14.16 3.17 -11.72
C PHE A 115 -14.71 3.75 -13.02
N ASP A 116 -14.38 3.19 -14.19
CA ASP A 116 -14.83 3.64 -15.52
C ASP A 116 -14.70 5.16 -15.74
N VAL A 117 -13.59 5.73 -15.25
CA VAL A 117 -13.34 7.18 -15.30
C VAL A 117 -13.19 7.61 -16.76
N LYS A 118 -14.11 8.46 -17.23
CA LYS A 118 -14.11 8.97 -18.62
C LYS A 118 -13.10 10.10 -18.86
N ASN A 119 -12.59 10.71 -17.79
CA ASN A 119 -11.70 11.85 -17.85
C ASN A 119 -10.43 11.58 -17.05
N ASP A 120 -9.31 11.36 -17.75
CA ASP A 120 -7.99 11.11 -17.16
C ASP A 120 -7.55 12.19 -16.14
N ASN A 121 -8.08 13.42 -16.26
CA ASN A 121 -7.73 14.54 -15.39
C ASN A 121 -8.49 14.54 -14.05
N GLU A 122 -9.48 13.66 -13.85
CA GLU A 122 -10.19 13.60 -12.57
C GLU A 122 -9.28 13.05 -11.47
N SER A 123 -9.20 13.72 -10.32
CA SER A 123 -8.38 13.26 -9.18
C SER A 123 -8.88 11.92 -8.63
N LEU A 124 -7.98 11.05 -8.18
CA LEU A 124 -8.34 9.79 -7.52
C LEU A 124 -9.24 10.04 -6.30
N SER A 125 -8.93 11.09 -5.55
CA SER A 125 -9.71 11.56 -4.41
C SER A 125 -11.20 11.77 -4.78
N SER A 126 -11.46 12.49 -5.87
CA SER A 126 -12.82 12.71 -6.40
C SER A 126 -13.48 11.41 -6.86
N VAL A 127 -12.75 10.56 -7.57
CA VAL A 127 -13.25 9.27 -8.08
C VAL A 127 -13.71 8.37 -6.94
N LEU A 128 -12.89 8.23 -5.89
CA LEU A 128 -13.21 7.42 -4.71
C LEU A 128 -14.42 7.98 -3.95
N LEU A 129 -14.46 9.29 -3.74
CA LEU A 129 -15.60 9.95 -3.07
C LEU A 129 -16.89 9.80 -3.85
N ASN A 130 -16.84 9.94 -5.18
CA ASN A 130 -18.00 9.75 -6.05
C ASN A 130 -18.48 8.29 -6.02
N TRP A 131 -17.55 7.34 -6.08
CA TRP A 131 -17.87 5.92 -5.92
C TRP A 131 -18.58 5.63 -4.60
N TYR A 132 -18.05 6.15 -3.48
CA TYR A 132 -18.66 6.00 -2.15
C TYR A 132 -20.07 6.61 -2.08
N LYS A 133 -20.27 7.81 -2.64
CA LYS A 133 -21.59 8.47 -2.70
C LYS A 133 -22.61 7.64 -3.49
N ASN A 134 -22.17 6.99 -4.56
CA ASN A 134 -23.00 6.14 -5.43
C ASN A 134 -23.18 4.69 -4.89
N LEU A 135 -22.67 4.38 -3.70
CA LEU A 135 -23.06 3.17 -2.99
C LEU A 135 -24.51 3.30 -2.50
N ASN A 136 -25.28 2.22 -2.60
CA ASN A 136 -26.62 2.20 -2.04
C ASN A 136 -26.54 2.21 -0.50
N GLU A 137 -27.63 2.61 0.15
CA GLU A 137 -27.67 2.70 1.62
C GLU A 137 -27.39 1.37 2.31
N ILE A 138 -27.77 0.24 1.70
CA ILE A 138 -27.49 -1.09 2.24
C ILE A 138 -25.98 -1.37 2.27
N ASN A 139 -25.24 -1.05 1.21
CA ASN A 139 -23.79 -1.23 1.19
C ASN A 139 -23.10 -0.33 2.21
N LYS A 140 -23.57 0.90 2.41
CA LYS A 140 -22.99 1.80 3.42
C LYS A 140 -23.18 1.29 4.85
N LYS A 141 -24.21 0.46 5.08
CA LYS A 141 -24.57 -0.14 6.37
C LYS A 141 -24.06 -1.58 6.52
N TYR A 142 -23.47 -2.15 5.48
CA TYR A 142 -23.01 -3.53 5.50
C TYR A 142 -21.68 -3.66 6.26
N VAL A 143 -21.53 -4.72 7.05
CA VAL A 143 -20.28 -5.06 7.75
C VAL A 143 -19.47 -5.98 6.84
N TYR A 144 -18.46 -5.41 6.18
CA TYR A 144 -17.55 -6.15 5.30
C TYR A 144 -16.40 -6.80 6.09
N LYS A 145 -15.47 -7.45 5.38
CA LYS A 145 -14.16 -7.79 5.94
C LYS A 145 -13.46 -6.56 6.53
N ASP A 146 -12.62 -6.77 7.54
CA ASP A 146 -11.93 -5.71 8.28
C ASP A 146 -11.22 -4.69 7.37
N ILE A 147 -10.42 -5.16 6.41
CA ILE A 147 -9.70 -4.29 5.47
C ILE A 147 -10.68 -3.49 4.60
N THR A 148 -11.75 -4.12 4.11
CA THR A 148 -12.80 -3.46 3.30
C THR A 148 -13.51 -2.36 4.10
N ASN A 149 -13.86 -2.62 5.36
CA ASN A 149 -14.43 -1.60 6.24
C ASN A 149 -13.47 -0.44 6.47
N LYS A 150 -12.18 -0.73 6.70
CA LYS A 150 -11.14 0.31 6.87
C LYS A 150 -10.99 1.17 5.61
N VAL A 151 -10.98 0.57 4.42
CA VAL A 151 -10.91 1.30 3.15
C VAL A 151 -12.16 2.15 2.92
N ILE A 152 -13.36 1.60 3.13
CA ILE A 152 -14.61 2.36 3.00
C ILE A 152 -14.66 3.53 3.98
N LYS A 153 -14.26 3.31 5.24
CA LYS A 153 -14.18 4.36 6.25
C LYS A 153 -13.20 5.45 5.84
N PHE A 154 -12.01 5.06 5.36
CA PHE A 154 -11.01 5.99 4.86
C PHE A 154 -11.55 6.84 3.69
N ILE A 155 -12.23 6.22 2.71
CA ILE A 155 -12.82 6.95 1.59
C ILE A 155 -13.92 7.92 2.07
N LYS A 156 -14.74 7.50 3.05
CA LYS A 156 -15.79 8.34 3.63
C LYS A 156 -15.22 9.59 4.32
N GLU A 157 -14.10 9.43 5.02
CA GLU A 157 -13.43 10.48 5.81
C GLU A 157 -12.37 11.25 5.00
N LEU A 158 -12.29 11.01 3.69
CA LEU A 158 -11.27 11.59 2.82
C LEU A 158 -11.43 13.10 2.71
N ASP A 159 -10.38 13.82 3.13
CA ASP A 159 -10.34 15.27 3.30
C ASP A 159 -9.26 15.97 2.46
N THR A 160 -8.41 15.19 1.78
CA THR A 160 -7.28 15.68 0.97
C THR A 160 -7.56 15.53 -0.52
N PHE A 161 -7.02 16.46 -1.32
CA PHE A 161 -7.01 16.37 -2.79
C PHE A 161 -5.64 15.91 -3.34
N ASN A 162 -4.71 15.55 -2.45
CA ASN A 162 -3.40 15.04 -2.86
C ASN A 162 -3.46 13.53 -3.12
N ASP A 163 -3.61 13.15 -4.39
CA ASP A 163 -3.74 11.75 -4.78
C ASP A 163 -2.54 10.87 -4.37
N LYS A 164 -1.31 11.43 -4.29
CA LYS A 164 -0.13 10.68 -3.83
C LYS A 164 -0.22 10.34 -2.34
N GLU A 165 -0.78 11.24 -1.55
CA GLU A 165 -1.06 11.01 -0.14
C GLU A 165 -2.17 9.97 0.03
N VAL A 166 -3.25 10.08 -0.75
CA VAL A 166 -4.36 9.10 -0.76
C VAL A 166 -3.83 7.69 -1.05
N ILE A 167 -2.99 7.53 -2.07
CA ILE A 167 -2.36 6.24 -2.38
C ILE A 167 -1.48 5.75 -1.24
N SER A 168 -0.69 6.63 -0.62
CA SER A 168 0.19 6.22 0.50
C SER A 168 -0.63 5.71 1.70
N ARG A 169 -1.75 6.38 2.02
CA ARG A 169 -2.66 5.95 3.09
C ARG A 169 -3.39 4.65 2.73
N LEU A 170 -3.88 4.50 1.50
CA LEU A 170 -4.50 3.26 1.01
C LEU A 170 -3.52 2.09 1.05
N ALA A 171 -2.29 2.30 0.58
CA ALA A 171 -1.21 1.32 0.61
C ALA A 171 -0.99 0.81 2.04
N PHE A 172 -0.90 1.71 3.01
CA PHE A 172 -0.76 1.33 4.41
C PHE A 172 -1.98 0.57 4.95
N ILE A 173 -3.21 1.03 4.66
CA ILE A 173 -4.44 0.36 5.12
C ILE A 173 -4.54 -1.08 4.59
N ILE A 174 -4.18 -1.28 3.31
CA ILE A 174 -4.34 -2.56 2.62
C ILE A 174 -3.20 -3.53 2.91
N THR A 175 -1.96 -3.03 2.99
CA THR A 175 -0.75 -3.88 3.10
C THR A 175 -0.11 -3.85 4.49
N ASN A 176 -0.53 -2.93 5.37
CA ASN A 176 0.08 -2.64 6.66
C ASN A 176 1.58 -2.25 6.56
N LEU A 177 1.99 -1.72 5.41
CA LEU A 177 3.35 -1.29 5.11
C LEU A 177 3.33 0.03 4.31
N ASN A 178 4.34 0.87 4.54
CA ASN A 178 4.55 2.06 3.72
C ASN A 178 5.09 1.67 2.35
N ILE A 179 4.77 2.46 1.32
CA ILE A 179 5.21 2.21 -0.07
C ILE A 179 6.75 2.21 -0.17
N GLU A 180 7.40 3.01 0.66
CA GLU A 180 8.85 3.13 0.77
C GLU A 180 9.54 1.81 1.22
N ASP A 181 8.79 0.92 1.88
CA ASP A 181 9.26 -0.36 2.44
C ASP A 181 8.88 -1.58 1.57
N TRP A 182 8.22 -1.35 0.44
CA TRP A 182 7.75 -2.40 -0.47
C TRP A 182 8.86 -3.08 -1.26
N GLU A 183 8.43 -4.10 -2.00
CA GLU A 183 9.16 -4.82 -3.04
C GLU A 183 8.23 -5.00 -4.25
N ASP A 184 8.76 -5.40 -5.42
CA ASP A 184 7.98 -5.46 -6.67
C ASP A 184 6.71 -6.30 -6.59
N ASN A 185 6.73 -7.39 -5.83
CA ASN A 185 5.56 -8.25 -5.65
C ASN A 185 4.45 -7.56 -4.85
N LYS A 186 4.80 -6.66 -3.92
CA LYS A 186 3.83 -5.94 -3.09
C LYS A 186 2.97 -4.97 -3.88
N VAL A 187 3.47 -4.46 -5.00
CA VAL A 187 2.67 -3.65 -5.93
C VAL A 187 1.51 -4.48 -6.50
N ILE A 188 1.79 -5.72 -6.91
CA ILE A 188 0.78 -6.63 -7.45
C ILE A 188 -0.20 -7.07 -6.35
N ASP A 189 0.31 -7.41 -5.15
CA ASP A 189 -0.51 -7.76 -3.99
C ASP A 189 -1.50 -6.62 -3.65
N PHE A 190 -1.02 -5.38 -3.63
CA PHE A 190 -1.83 -4.20 -3.36
C PHE A 190 -2.96 -4.04 -4.38
N LEU A 191 -2.66 -4.11 -5.68
CA LEU A 191 -3.66 -3.97 -6.74
C LEU A 191 -4.70 -5.09 -6.70
N ASN A 192 -4.29 -6.33 -6.44
CA ASN A 192 -5.20 -7.46 -6.31
C ASN A 192 -6.11 -7.31 -5.08
N ASN A 193 -5.55 -6.94 -3.93
CA ASN A 193 -6.34 -6.70 -2.72
C ASN A 193 -7.33 -5.54 -2.91
N PHE A 194 -6.91 -4.45 -3.57
CA PHE A 194 -7.81 -3.35 -3.88
C PHE A 194 -8.96 -3.81 -4.79
N LYS A 195 -8.66 -4.59 -5.84
CA LYS A 195 -9.67 -5.17 -6.72
C LYS A 195 -10.65 -6.07 -5.96
N GLU A 196 -10.17 -6.90 -5.04
CA GLU A 196 -11.01 -7.76 -4.20
C GLU A 196 -11.96 -6.93 -3.31
N ILE A 197 -11.45 -5.85 -2.72
CA ILE A 197 -12.24 -4.91 -1.90
C ILE A 197 -13.38 -4.30 -2.74
N ILE A 198 -13.07 -3.79 -3.95
CA ILE A 198 -14.08 -3.22 -4.84
C ILE A 198 -15.11 -4.29 -5.26
N ASN A 199 -14.66 -5.49 -5.60
CA ASN A 199 -15.54 -6.60 -5.95
C ASN A 199 -16.45 -7.02 -4.79
N GLU A 200 -15.94 -7.08 -3.56
CA GLU A 200 -16.74 -7.41 -2.37
C GLU A 200 -17.90 -6.42 -2.19
N VAL A 201 -17.63 -5.13 -2.39
CA VAL A 201 -18.64 -4.07 -2.29
C VAL A 201 -19.63 -4.12 -3.45
N MET A 202 -19.17 -4.41 -4.68
CA MET A 202 -20.03 -4.54 -5.86
C MET A 202 -20.93 -5.78 -5.82
N LEU A 203 -20.39 -6.95 -5.44
CA LEU A 203 -21.17 -8.19 -5.32
C LEU A 203 -22.29 -8.08 -4.28
N ASN A 204 -22.09 -7.29 -3.22
CA ASN A 204 -23.17 -6.98 -2.26
C ASN A 204 -24.31 -6.15 -2.88
N LYS A 205 -24.07 -5.37 -3.96
CA LYS A 205 -25.16 -4.75 -4.73
C LYS A 205 -26.00 -5.78 -5.48
N GLU A 206 -25.36 -6.79 -6.06
CA GLU A 206 -26.01 -7.80 -6.92
C GLU A 206 -26.69 -8.93 -6.14
N THR A 207 -26.11 -9.32 -5.00
CA THR A 207 -26.58 -10.43 -4.16
C THR A 207 -27.75 -10.07 -3.24
N GLN A 208 -28.35 -8.90 -3.39
CA GLN A 208 -29.64 -8.52 -2.77
C GLN A 208 -30.73 -9.59 -3.03
N ASN A 209 -30.62 -10.34 -4.14
CA ASN A 209 -31.55 -11.39 -4.55
C ASN A 209 -31.07 -12.84 -4.28
N SER A 210 -29.96 -13.04 -3.55
CA SER A 210 -29.28 -14.35 -3.47
C SER A 210 -29.87 -15.38 -2.49
N GLY A 211 -31.02 -15.12 -1.86
CA GLY A 211 -31.66 -16.07 -0.93
C GLY A 211 -30.87 -16.37 0.36
N LYS A 212 -29.67 -15.80 0.55
CA LYS A 212 -28.90 -15.90 1.79
C LYS A 212 -29.59 -15.13 2.92
N ILE A 213 -29.68 -15.76 4.09
CA ILE A 213 -30.20 -15.11 5.30
C ILE A 213 -29.24 -13.99 5.71
N LYS A 214 -29.78 -12.79 5.93
CA LYS A 214 -29.03 -11.62 6.42
C LYS A 214 -29.52 -11.25 7.81
N TYR A 215 -28.60 -10.92 8.70
CA TYR A 215 -28.90 -10.27 9.96
C TYR A 215 -28.93 -8.76 9.75
N LYS A 216 -29.90 -8.10 10.39
CA LYS A 216 -30.03 -6.64 10.46
C LYS A 216 -30.17 -6.26 11.92
N ILE A 217 -29.29 -5.39 12.39
CA ILE A 217 -29.33 -4.80 13.74
C ILE A 217 -29.61 -3.31 13.57
N THR A 218 -30.63 -2.81 14.27
CA THR A 218 -30.95 -1.38 14.34
C THR A 218 -30.88 -0.93 15.79
N CYS A 219 -30.00 0.04 16.06
CA CYS A 219 -29.88 0.70 17.36
C CYS A 219 -30.33 2.15 17.21
N THR A 220 -31.13 2.64 18.15
CA THR A 220 -31.64 4.02 18.15
C THR A 220 -31.04 4.79 19.32
N TYR A 221 -30.48 5.97 19.03
CA TYR A 221 -29.92 6.86 20.05
C TYR A 221 -30.18 8.32 19.65
N GLU A 222 -30.89 9.08 20.49
CA GLU A 222 -31.16 10.52 20.29
C GLU A 222 -31.58 10.86 18.85
N ASP A 223 -32.64 10.21 18.36
CA ASP A 223 -33.19 10.33 16.99
C ASP A 223 -32.28 9.88 15.84
N LYS A 224 -31.12 9.28 16.12
CA LYS A 224 -30.25 8.64 15.12
C LYS A 224 -30.46 7.13 15.12
N GLU A 225 -30.70 6.57 13.94
CA GLU A 225 -30.73 5.13 13.72
C GLU A 225 -29.38 4.65 13.17
N LEU A 226 -28.71 3.79 13.92
CA LEU A 226 -27.54 3.03 13.47
C LEU A 226 -28.01 1.66 13.01
N GLU A 227 -27.88 1.41 11.72
CA GLU A 227 -28.26 0.13 11.12
C GLU A 227 -27.01 -0.59 10.58
N LYS A 228 -26.87 -1.87 10.93
CA LYS A 228 -25.79 -2.76 10.50
C LYS A 228 -26.34 -4.04 9.89
N ILE A 229 -25.79 -4.45 8.75
CA ILE A 229 -26.24 -5.61 7.98
C ILE A 229 -25.07 -6.55 7.71
N PHE A 230 -25.25 -7.86 7.92
CA PHE A 230 -24.24 -8.88 7.60
C PHE A 230 -24.89 -10.23 7.26
N ASN A 231 -24.15 -11.10 6.58
CA ASN A 231 -24.66 -12.43 6.22
C ASN A 231 -24.66 -13.37 7.43
N LYS A 232 -25.65 -14.27 7.46
CA LYS A 232 -25.58 -15.45 8.31
C LYS A 232 -24.55 -16.43 7.72
N GLU A 233 -23.56 -16.79 8.51
CA GLU A 233 -22.56 -17.79 8.15
C GLU A 233 -22.71 -19.05 9.01
N GLU A 234 -22.17 -20.18 8.51
CA GLU A 234 -22.11 -21.40 9.31
C GLU A 234 -21.03 -21.28 10.38
N ILE A 235 -21.40 -21.66 11.61
CA ILE A 235 -20.46 -21.70 12.72
C ILE A 235 -19.59 -22.95 12.57
N SER A 236 -18.28 -22.75 12.44
CA SER A 236 -17.28 -23.81 12.35
C SER A 236 -17.30 -24.71 13.60
N PRO A 237 -16.72 -25.94 13.57
CA PRO A 237 -16.64 -26.80 14.76
C PRO A 237 -15.97 -26.12 15.96
N LEU A 238 -14.90 -25.37 15.72
CA LEU A 238 -14.25 -24.54 16.75
C LEU A 238 -15.19 -23.44 17.25
N GLY A 239 -15.89 -22.76 16.34
CA GLY A 239 -16.88 -21.74 16.70
C GLY A 239 -18.04 -22.31 17.54
N LYS A 240 -18.46 -23.56 17.30
CA LYS A 240 -19.48 -24.25 18.11
C LYS A 240 -18.98 -24.52 19.53
N THR A 241 -17.68 -24.80 19.68
CA THR A 241 -17.05 -24.96 20.99
C THR A 241 -17.13 -23.66 21.77
N LEU A 242 -16.71 -22.54 21.16
CA LEU A 242 -16.83 -21.20 21.75
C LEU A 242 -18.28 -20.83 22.08
N PHE A 243 -19.23 -21.15 21.17
CA PHE A 243 -20.65 -20.90 21.42
C PHE A 243 -21.15 -21.63 22.67
N ASN A 244 -20.80 -22.92 22.82
CA ASN A 244 -21.19 -23.70 23.99
C ASN A 244 -20.56 -23.16 25.28
N GLU A 245 -19.30 -22.71 25.24
CA GLU A 245 -18.63 -22.09 26.40
C GLU A 245 -19.30 -20.77 26.84
N ILE A 246 -19.67 -19.91 25.88
CA ILE A 246 -20.40 -18.67 26.15
C ILE A 246 -21.78 -18.98 26.72
N GLN A 247 -22.49 -19.95 26.12
CA GLN A 247 -23.82 -20.36 26.59
C GLN A 247 -23.75 -20.88 28.03
N GLN A 248 -22.82 -21.81 28.30
CA GLN A 248 -22.62 -22.36 29.64
C GLN A 248 -22.26 -21.27 30.65
N SER A 249 -21.37 -20.34 30.29
CA SER A 249 -21.03 -19.22 31.16
C SER A 249 -22.26 -18.38 31.52
N LEU A 250 -23.13 -18.07 30.55
CA LEU A 250 -24.37 -17.31 30.80
C LEU A 250 -25.39 -18.09 31.65
N GLU A 251 -25.46 -19.41 31.50
CA GLU A 251 -26.30 -20.31 32.30
C GLU A 251 -25.77 -20.45 33.73
N ASP A 252 -24.45 -20.48 33.93
CA ASP A 252 -23.80 -20.55 35.24
C ASP A 252 -24.09 -19.31 36.09
N TYR A 253 -24.24 -18.13 35.46
CA TYR A 253 -24.72 -16.92 36.15
C TYR A 253 -26.22 -16.96 36.48
N GLY A 254 -26.98 -17.91 35.92
CA GLY A 254 -28.35 -18.27 36.34
C GLY A 254 -29.28 -17.07 36.56
N ASP A 255 -29.93 -17.05 37.72
CA ASP A 255 -30.81 -15.95 38.19
C ASP A 255 -30.03 -14.73 38.74
N SER A 256 -28.69 -14.78 38.79
CA SER A 256 -27.88 -13.67 39.32
C SER A 256 -27.83 -12.48 38.36
N LEU A 257 -28.15 -12.70 37.09
CA LEU A 257 -28.25 -11.67 36.06
C LEU A 257 -29.66 -11.70 35.46
N GLU A 258 -30.29 -10.54 35.40
CA GLU A 258 -31.56 -10.40 34.71
C GLU A 258 -31.38 -10.64 33.20
N ASP A 259 -32.39 -11.19 32.54
CA ASP A 259 -32.36 -11.44 31.10
C ASP A 259 -32.06 -10.18 30.28
N ASN A 260 -32.52 -9.02 30.74
CA ASN A 260 -32.22 -7.75 30.10
C ASN A 260 -30.72 -7.40 30.17
N GLU A 261 -30.06 -7.67 31.29
CA GLU A 261 -28.63 -7.47 31.45
C GLU A 261 -27.84 -8.42 30.54
N LYS A 262 -28.22 -9.70 30.50
CA LYS A 262 -27.62 -10.70 29.59
C LYS A 262 -27.71 -10.27 28.12
N ARG A 263 -28.87 -9.76 27.69
CA ARG A 263 -29.05 -9.20 26.32
C ARG A 263 -28.09 -8.04 26.06
N ASN A 264 -27.93 -7.12 27.01
CA ASN A 264 -27.01 -5.98 26.86
C ASN A 264 -25.54 -6.40 26.83
N ILE A 265 -25.14 -7.44 27.58
CA ILE A 265 -23.79 -8.00 27.54
C ILE A 265 -23.49 -8.57 26.15
N ILE A 266 -24.40 -9.39 25.59
CA ILE A 266 -24.24 -9.96 24.24
C ILE A 266 -24.17 -8.84 23.19
N MET A 267 -24.99 -7.79 23.34
CA MET A 267 -24.94 -6.64 22.44
C MET A 267 -23.60 -5.90 22.51
N LYS A 268 -23.05 -5.67 23.71
CA LYS A 268 -21.70 -5.07 23.86
C LYS A 268 -20.60 -5.91 23.24
N ILE A 269 -20.71 -7.24 23.30
CA ILE A 269 -19.77 -8.13 22.61
C ILE A 269 -19.93 -7.99 21.10
N MET A 270 -21.17 -7.95 20.59
CA MET A 270 -21.46 -7.74 19.16
C MET A 270 -20.92 -6.41 18.65
N GLU A 271 -20.99 -5.34 19.44
CA GLU A 271 -20.44 -4.00 19.11
C GLU A 271 -18.94 -4.02 18.79
N MET A 272 -18.19 -5.03 19.25
CA MET A 272 -16.77 -5.19 18.92
C MET A 272 -16.52 -5.65 17.48
N PHE A 273 -17.54 -6.19 16.81
CA PHE A 273 -17.43 -6.83 15.49
C PHE A 273 -18.13 -6.08 14.35
N ILE A 274 -18.82 -4.95 14.63
CA ILE A 274 -19.68 -4.24 13.69
C ILE A 274 -19.25 -2.79 13.40
#